data_AF-A0A355B8K7-F1
#
_entry.id   AF-A0A355B8K7-F1
#
_cell.length_a   1.000
_cell.length_b   1.000
_cell.length_c   1.000
_cell.angle_alpha   90.00
_cell.angle_beta   90.00
_cell.angle_gamma   90.00
#
_symmetry.space_group_name_H-M   'P 1'
#
loop_
_entity.id
_entity.type
_entity.pdbx_description
1 polymer ?
#
loop_
_entity_poly.entity_id
_entity_poly.type
_entity_poly.pdbx_seq_one_letter_code
_entity_poly.pdbx_strand_id
1 'polypeptide(L)'
;LDILKRTTFSNIIKTIKEIDHRLEVIDKLKFLISEHEKETLEVKHLQKILDENFWLFGEQFRLFSSTEGALKNVLIKYAKEVLEIKDPELESSPNGEVDLFLTKTESIGEGIQKNIIVEIKRASKLLAEGKEYNQINEYRKKILEQNICNGENQYWEFYLIGKNYDKGINELIQNAKQHGEKDKGLSFSINDGRVKIYVRKWSDILEVEWGTKMKYLKERLQIQAKKEKATSQEITEELIK
;
A
#
# COMPACT_ATOMS: atom_id res chain seq x y z
N LEU A 1 11.20 -36.17 -2.01
CA LEU A 1 12.16 -35.91 -0.91
C LEU A 1 13.35 -35.04 -1.30
N ASP A 2 13.66 -34.85 -2.59
CA ASP A 2 14.78 -33.99 -3.03
C ASP A 2 14.71 -32.55 -2.51
N ILE A 3 13.51 -31.99 -2.37
CA ILE A 3 13.29 -30.67 -1.77
C ILE A 3 13.88 -30.56 -0.35
N LEU A 4 13.79 -31.64 0.46
CA LEU A 4 14.31 -31.67 1.83
C LEU A 4 15.84 -31.81 1.89
N LYS A 5 16.50 -32.04 0.74
CA LYS A 5 17.97 -31.93 0.62
C LYS A 5 18.43 -30.50 0.35
N ARG A 6 17.51 -29.62 -0.08
CA ARG A 6 17.79 -28.23 -0.50
C ARG A 6 17.17 -27.19 0.42
N THR A 7 16.20 -27.56 1.24
CA THR A 7 15.60 -26.72 2.28
C THR A 7 15.19 -27.59 3.48
N THR A 8 14.93 -26.94 4.62
CA THR A 8 14.49 -27.63 5.83
C THR A 8 12.96 -27.69 5.89
N PHE A 9 12.44 -28.72 6.56
CA PHE A 9 11.01 -28.79 6.86
C PHE A 9 10.53 -27.56 7.65
N SER A 10 11.35 -27.05 8.57
CA SER A 10 11.06 -25.81 9.32
C SER A 10 10.85 -24.62 8.39
N ASN A 11 11.71 -24.44 7.38
CA ASN A 11 11.57 -23.35 6.41
C ASN A 11 10.29 -23.51 5.57
N ILE A 12 9.97 -24.74 5.13
CA ILE A 12 8.72 -25.02 4.41
C ILE A 12 7.50 -24.64 5.26
N ILE A 13 7.49 -25.05 6.54
CA ILE A 13 6.39 -24.73 7.46
C ILE A 13 6.28 -23.22 7.70
N LYS A 14 7.40 -22.49 7.84
CA LYS A 14 7.38 -21.03 7.98
C LYS A 14 6.72 -20.36 6.77
N THR A 15 7.09 -20.75 5.56
CA THR A 15 6.48 -20.22 4.33
C THR A 15 4.99 -20.53 4.24
N ILE A 16 4.57 -21.76 4.59
CA ILE A 16 3.15 -22.12 4.60
C ILE A 16 2.38 -21.28 5.63
N LYS A 17 2.94 -21.06 6.83
CA LYS A 17 2.33 -20.19 7.85
C LYS A 17 2.19 -18.75 7.39
N GLU A 18 3.19 -18.22 6.70
CA GLU A 18 3.11 -16.87 6.12
C GLU A 18 1.98 -16.78 5.09
N ILE A 19 1.86 -17.76 4.20
CA ILE A 19 0.76 -17.82 3.22
C ILE A 19 -0.60 -17.93 3.92
N ASP A 20 -0.74 -18.78 4.93
CA ASP A 20 -1.96 -18.94 5.72
C ASP A 20 -2.37 -17.64 6.41
N HIS A 21 -1.42 -16.94 7.03
CA HIS A 21 -1.67 -15.65 7.65
C HIS A 21 -2.11 -14.59 6.62
N ARG A 22 -1.46 -14.51 5.46
CA ARG A 22 -1.85 -13.57 4.40
C ARG A 22 -3.26 -13.85 3.86
N LEU A 23 -3.63 -15.14 3.76
CA LEU A 23 -5.00 -15.55 3.41
C LEU A 23 -6.01 -15.04 4.44
N GLU A 24 -5.69 -15.22 5.72
CA GLU A 24 -6.51 -14.78 6.84
C GLU A 24 -6.69 -13.24 6.84
N VAL A 25 -5.62 -12.48 6.62
CA VAL A 25 -5.65 -11.01 6.49
C VAL A 25 -6.59 -10.58 5.37
N ILE A 26 -6.48 -11.19 4.18
CA ILE A 26 -7.34 -10.84 3.04
C ILE A 26 -8.80 -11.14 3.32
N ASP A 27 -9.11 -12.33 3.83
CA ASP A 27 -10.48 -12.76 4.13
C ASP A 27 -11.10 -11.83 5.21
N LYS A 28 -10.35 -11.47 6.24
CA LYS A 28 -10.79 -10.55 7.30
C LYS A 28 -10.93 -9.10 6.83
N LEU A 29 -10.00 -8.58 6.03
CA LEU A 29 -10.14 -7.24 5.47
C LEU A 29 -11.39 -7.13 4.59
N LYS A 30 -11.68 -8.15 3.76
CA LYS A 30 -12.92 -8.19 2.98
C LYS A 30 -14.14 -8.05 3.89
N PHE A 31 -14.20 -8.84 4.95
CA PHE A 31 -15.27 -8.81 5.93
C PHE A 31 -15.41 -7.44 6.63
N LEU A 32 -14.30 -6.80 7.01
CA LEU A 32 -14.29 -5.45 7.59
C LEU A 32 -14.85 -4.40 6.61
N ILE A 33 -14.46 -4.48 5.34
CA ILE A 33 -14.82 -3.49 4.30
C ILE A 33 -16.25 -3.69 3.78
N SER A 34 -16.77 -4.91 3.86
CA SER A 34 -18.14 -5.25 3.43
C SER A 34 -19.14 -5.28 4.57
N GLU A 35 -18.98 -6.18 5.54
CA GLU A 35 -19.99 -6.49 6.55
C GLU A 35 -19.93 -5.55 7.75
N HIS A 36 -18.73 -5.09 8.11
CA HIS A 36 -18.51 -4.13 9.21
C HIS A 36 -18.09 -2.75 8.72
N GLU A 37 -18.58 -2.34 7.55
CA GLU A 37 -18.17 -1.09 6.89
C GLU A 37 -18.34 0.15 7.78
N LYS A 38 -19.41 0.20 8.58
CA LYS A 38 -19.74 1.37 9.41
C LYS A 38 -18.92 1.41 10.70
N GLU A 39 -18.56 0.25 11.22
CA GLU A 39 -17.80 0.04 12.44
C GLU A 39 -16.28 0.11 12.16
N THR A 40 -15.87 -0.14 10.92
CA THR A 40 -14.47 -0.12 10.51
C THR A 40 -13.96 1.32 10.36
N LEU A 41 -13.09 1.73 11.29
CA LEU A 41 -12.46 3.04 11.33
C LEU A 41 -11.08 3.01 10.68
N GLU A 42 -10.70 4.14 10.10
CA GLU A 42 -9.43 4.33 9.38
C GLU A 42 -8.22 4.11 10.29
N VAL A 43 -8.04 4.95 11.30
CA VAL A 43 -6.90 4.90 12.22
C VAL A 43 -6.97 3.69 13.15
N LYS A 44 -8.14 3.40 13.73
CA LYS A 44 -8.24 2.35 14.77
C LYS A 44 -8.13 0.93 14.24
N HIS A 45 -8.54 0.68 12.99
CA HIS A 45 -8.60 -0.68 12.44
C HIS A 45 -7.75 -0.80 11.18
N LEU A 46 -8.06 -0.06 10.11
CA LEU A 46 -7.41 -0.26 8.81
C LEU A 46 -5.91 0.05 8.86
N GLN A 47 -5.51 1.23 9.34
CA GLN A 47 -4.09 1.61 9.40
C GLN A 47 -3.30 0.62 10.25
N LYS A 48 -3.79 0.27 11.44
CA LYS A 48 -3.12 -0.73 12.30
C LYS A 48 -2.93 -2.09 11.63
N ILE A 49 -3.93 -2.59 10.90
CA ILE A 49 -3.80 -3.86 10.17
C ILE A 49 -2.73 -3.72 9.07
N LEU A 50 -2.71 -2.59 8.37
CA LEU A 50 -1.84 -2.36 7.22
C LEU A 50 -0.39 -2.06 7.61
N ASP A 51 -0.14 -1.54 8.80
CA ASP A 51 1.22 -1.37 9.35
C ASP A 51 1.95 -2.72 9.44
N GLU A 52 1.23 -3.79 9.79
CA GLU A 52 1.78 -5.16 9.82
C GLU A 52 1.63 -5.89 8.47
N ASN A 53 0.78 -5.38 7.57
CA ASN A 53 0.39 -6.06 6.33
C ASN A 53 0.60 -5.21 5.05
N PHE A 54 1.60 -4.35 5.05
CA PHE A 54 1.92 -3.45 3.94
C PHE A 54 2.29 -4.17 2.64
N TRP A 55 2.61 -5.46 2.70
CA TRP A 55 2.84 -6.32 1.53
C TRP A 55 1.67 -6.29 0.54
N LEU A 56 0.47 -5.93 0.99
CA LEU A 56 -0.71 -5.70 0.15
C LEU A 56 -0.48 -4.66 -0.97
N PHE A 57 0.43 -3.71 -0.76
CA PHE A 57 0.72 -2.61 -1.68
C PHE A 57 2.03 -2.77 -2.45
N GLY A 58 2.89 -3.69 -2.04
CA GLY A 58 4.16 -3.94 -2.70
C GLY A 58 4.95 -5.07 -2.05
N GLU A 59 5.17 -6.15 -2.79
CA GLU A 59 6.07 -7.22 -2.35
C GLU A 59 7.52 -6.72 -2.28
N GLN A 60 8.25 -7.15 -1.25
CA GLN A 60 9.65 -6.77 -0.99
C GLN A 60 9.87 -5.28 -0.71
N PHE A 61 8.82 -4.49 -0.54
CA PHE A 61 8.94 -3.17 0.04
C PHE A 61 9.16 -3.29 1.54
N ARG A 62 9.81 -2.27 2.12
CA ARG A 62 9.88 -2.07 3.57
C ARG A 62 8.90 -0.96 3.95
N LEU A 63 8.16 -1.14 5.05
CA LEU A 63 7.47 -0.03 5.71
C LEU A 63 8.52 0.92 6.29
N PHE A 64 8.58 2.14 5.75
CA PHE A 64 9.53 3.17 6.15
C PHE A 64 8.96 4.05 7.27
N SER A 65 7.69 4.40 7.16
CA SER A 65 6.92 5.13 8.17
C SER A 65 5.43 4.80 8.03
N SER A 66 4.73 4.72 9.15
CA SER A 66 3.26 4.83 9.24
C SER A 66 2.88 6.08 10.06
N THR A 67 1.58 6.34 10.24
CA THR A 67 0.92 7.49 10.90
C THR A 67 1.46 7.85 12.30
N GLU A 68 2.71 8.32 12.37
CA GLU A 68 3.37 8.80 13.59
C GLU A 68 4.36 9.94 13.31
N GLY A 69 4.10 10.79 12.30
CA GLY A 69 5.05 11.83 11.96
C GLY A 69 4.64 12.81 10.88
N ALA A 70 4.99 14.08 11.09
CA ALA A 70 4.89 15.11 10.07
C ALA A 70 5.74 14.73 8.84
N LEU A 71 5.18 14.92 7.64
CA LEU A 71 5.82 14.61 6.36
C LEU A 71 7.27 15.14 6.27
N LYS A 72 7.52 16.35 6.77
CA LYS A 72 8.87 16.92 6.94
C LYS A 72 9.85 15.98 7.64
N ASN A 73 9.48 15.47 8.81
CA ASN A 73 10.35 14.61 9.61
C ASN A 73 10.59 13.28 8.89
N VAL A 74 9.55 12.75 8.25
CA VAL A 74 9.61 11.51 7.48
C VAL A 74 10.56 11.65 6.28
N LEU A 75 10.51 12.75 5.53
CA LEU A 75 11.42 12.99 4.40
C LEU A 75 12.87 13.22 4.84
N ILE A 76 13.11 13.92 5.96
CA ILE A 76 14.45 14.05 6.53
C ILE A 76 15.01 12.68 6.93
N LYS A 77 14.18 11.84 7.55
CA LYS A 77 14.56 10.47 7.92
C LYS A 77 14.86 9.63 6.66
N TYR A 78 14.02 9.73 5.63
CA TYR A 78 14.21 9.04 4.34
C TYR A 78 15.53 9.42 3.69
N ALA A 79 15.85 10.72 3.64
CA ALA A 79 17.12 11.19 3.09
C ALA A 79 18.33 10.62 3.83
N LYS A 80 18.26 10.52 5.16
CA LYS A 80 19.35 9.99 5.99
C LYS A 80 19.49 8.47 5.90
N GLU A 81 18.39 7.74 6.00
CA GLU A 81 18.41 6.27 6.15
C GLU A 81 18.40 5.53 4.82
N VAL A 82 17.79 6.10 3.77
CA VAL A 82 17.64 5.43 2.47
C VAL A 82 18.58 6.02 1.43
N LEU A 83 18.75 7.35 1.41
CA LEU A 83 19.64 8.02 0.47
C LEU A 83 21.04 8.30 1.05
N GLU A 84 21.25 8.00 2.34
CA GLU A 84 22.53 8.20 3.05
C GLU A 84 23.05 9.65 3.02
N ILE A 85 22.15 10.63 2.89
CA ILE A 85 22.47 12.06 2.92
C ILE A 85 22.62 12.51 4.37
N LYS A 86 23.84 12.92 4.75
CA LYS A 86 24.19 13.28 6.14
C LYS A 86 23.38 14.47 6.66
N ASP A 87 23.36 15.55 5.89
CA ASP A 87 22.75 16.84 6.25
C ASP A 87 21.72 17.22 5.18
N PRO A 88 20.54 16.57 5.17
CA PRO A 88 19.55 16.80 4.13
C PRO A 88 18.87 18.16 4.32
N GLU A 89 18.76 18.91 3.25
CA GLU A 89 18.00 20.15 3.17
C GLU A 89 16.71 19.91 2.39
N LEU A 90 15.62 20.50 2.88
CA LEU A 90 14.33 20.52 2.19
C LEU A 90 14.13 21.90 1.58
N GLU A 91 13.70 21.94 0.33
CA GLU A 91 13.41 23.16 -0.43
C GLU A 91 12.20 23.91 0.14
N SER A 92 11.30 23.18 0.78
CA SER A 92 10.13 23.74 1.47
C SER A 92 9.88 23.04 2.81
N SER A 93 8.87 23.48 3.55
CA SER A 93 8.47 22.82 4.80
C SER A 93 7.20 21.98 4.57
N PRO A 94 7.32 20.76 4.03
CA PRO A 94 6.17 19.94 3.69
C PRO A 94 5.38 19.56 4.96
N ASN A 95 4.07 19.78 4.92
CA ASN A 95 3.15 19.49 6.01
C ASN A 95 2.17 18.37 5.65
N GLY A 96 1.52 17.85 6.68
CA GLY A 96 0.60 16.71 6.61
C GLY A 96 1.23 15.44 7.16
N GLU A 97 0.45 14.38 7.13
CA GLU A 97 0.77 13.06 7.67
C GLU A 97 0.24 12.02 6.69
N VAL A 98 1.12 11.14 6.24
CA VAL A 98 0.79 10.08 5.29
C VAL A 98 0.50 8.81 6.08
N ASP A 99 -0.47 8.02 5.64
CA ASP A 99 -0.84 6.80 6.35
C ASP A 99 0.29 5.76 6.29
N LEU A 100 0.86 5.55 5.09
CA LEU A 100 2.02 4.69 4.90
C LEU A 100 3.01 5.31 3.91
N PHE A 101 4.28 5.15 4.20
CA PHE A 101 5.38 5.34 3.26
C PHE A 101 6.16 4.03 3.16
N LEU A 102 6.12 3.40 1.99
CA LEU A 102 6.89 2.22 1.66
C LEU A 102 8.06 2.55 0.74
N THR A 103 9.18 1.88 0.93
CA THR A 103 10.39 2.13 0.14
C THR A 103 11.12 0.83 -0.18
N LYS A 104 11.75 0.78 -1.36
CA LYS A 104 12.53 -0.37 -1.84
C LYS A 104 13.67 0.10 -2.74
N THR A 105 14.88 -0.31 -2.42
CA THR A 105 16.05 -0.16 -3.29
C THR A 105 16.23 -1.45 -4.10
N GLU A 106 16.18 -1.36 -5.42
CA GLU A 106 16.45 -2.51 -6.29
C GLU A 106 17.95 -2.63 -6.52
N SER A 107 18.53 -3.72 -6.01
CA SER A 107 19.97 -3.99 -6.08
C SER A 107 20.45 -4.51 -7.43
N ILE A 108 19.54 -4.85 -8.35
CA ILE A 108 19.85 -5.36 -9.69
C ILE A 108 19.64 -4.22 -10.68
N GLY A 109 20.73 -3.60 -11.16
CA GLY A 109 20.70 -2.48 -12.12
C GLY A 109 21.32 -1.19 -11.59
N GLU A 110 20.86 -0.03 -12.09
CA GLU A 110 21.38 1.32 -11.80
C GLU A 110 20.98 1.90 -10.42
N GLY A 111 20.65 1.06 -9.45
CA GLY A 111 20.23 1.51 -8.12
C GLY A 111 18.90 2.26 -8.17
N ILE A 112 17.85 1.58 -8.65
CA ILE A 112 16.50 2.17 -8.73
C ILE A 112 15.89 2.22 -7.33
N GLN A 113 15.43 3.41 -6.94
CA GLN A 113 14.75 3.63 -5.69
C GLN A 113 13.25 3.77 -5.94
N LYS A 114 12.46 2.83 -5.42
CA LYS A 114 10.98 2.84 -5.54
C LYS A 114 10.35 3.26 -4.23
N ASN A 115 9.39 4.15 -4.31
CA ASN A 115 8.70 4.74 -3.18
C ASN A 115 7.19 4.70 -3.41
N ILE A 116 6.43 4.33 -2.39
CA ILE A 116 4.98 4.33 -2.41
C ILE A 116 4.48 5.15 -1.22
N ILE A 117 3.65 6.15 -1.51
CA ILE A 117 2.87 6.87 -0.50
C ILE A 117 1.44 6.37 -0.58
N VAL A 118 0.89 5.95 0.55
CA VAL A 118 -0.48 5.44 0.63
C VAL A 118 -1.30 6.38 1.51
N GLU A 119 -2.47 6.75 1.00
CA GLU A 119 -3.55 7.39 1.75
C GLU A 119 -4.77 6.46 1.65
N ILE A 120 -5.31 6.05 2.80
CA ILE A 120 -6.46 5.18 2.89
C ILE A 120 -7.63 5.97 3.46
N LYS A 121 -8.82 5.65 2.98
CA LYS A 121 -10.06 6.09 3.61
C LYS A 121 -10.90 4.92 4.07
N ARG A 122 -11.56 5.09 5.20
CA ARG A 122 -12.55 4.13 5.72
C ARG A 122 -13.55 3.74 4.64
N ALA A 123 -13.98 2.48 4.64
CA ALA A 123 -14.82 1.92 3.60
C ALA A 123 -16.13 2.71 3.36
N SER A 124 -16.74 3.24 4.43
CA SER A 124 -17.96 4.04 4.36
C SER A 124 -17.80 5.44 3.77
N LYS A 125 -16.58 5.84 3.37
CA LYS A 125 -16.27 7.15 2.83
C LYS A 125 -16.11 7.04 1.31
N LEU A 126 -16.93 7.79 0.58
CA LEU A 126 -16.74 8.00 -0.86
C LEU A 126 -15.53 8.91 -1.07
N LEU A 127 -14.58 8.47 -1.89
CA LEU A 127 -13.46 9.30 -2.33
C LEU A 127 -13.95 10.36 -3.32
N ALA A 128 -13.57 11.61 -3.12
CA ALA A 128 -13.94 12.71 -3.98
C ALA A 128 -12.72 13.38 -4.62
N GLU A 129 -12.85 13.77 -5.88
CA GLU A 129 -11.79 14.49 -6.62
C GLU A 129 -11.37 15.76 -5.88
N GLY A 130 -12.35 16.57 -5.48
CA GLY A 130 -12.11 17.86 -4.84
C GLY A 130 -11.55 17.79 -3.41
N LYS A 131 -11.42 16.60 -2.82
CA LYS A 131 -10.99 16.43 -1.42
C LYS A 131 -9.87 15.41 -1.28
N GLU A 132 -10.20 14.12 -1.25
CA GLU A 132 -9.25 13.06 -0.95
C GLU A 132 -8.21 12.89 -2.08
N TYR A 133 -8.62 13.06 -3.35
CA TYR A 133 -7.68 13.08 -4.47
C TYR A 133 -6.74 14.29 -4.42
N ASN A 134 -7.27 15.48 -4.12
CA ASN A 134 -6.45 16.67 -3.93
C ASN A 134 -5.42 16.47 -2.82
N GLN A 135 -5.80 15.84 -1.70
CA GLN A 135 -4.87 15.54 -0.61
C GLN A 135 -3.68 14.70 -1.07
N ILE A 136 -3.91 13.56 -1.74
CA ILE A 136 -2.81 12.71 -2.22
C ILE A 136 -1.96 13.40 -3.30
N ASN A 137 -2.57 14.23 -4.15
CA ASN A 137 -1.85 15.01 -5.16
C ASN A 137 -1.01 16.14 -4.53
N GLU A 138 -1.47 16.74 -3.42
CA GLU A 138 -0.67 17.71 -2.65
C GLU A 138 0.54 17.04 -2.00
N TYR A 139 0.43 15.81 -1.50
CA TYR A 139 1.60 15.04 -1.06
C TYR A 139 2.59 14.82 -2.20
N ARG A 140 2.11 14.43 -3.39
CA ARG A 140 2.96 14.31 -4.58
C ARG A 140 3.71 15.61 -4.88
N LYS A 141 3.03 16.75 -4.94
CA LYS A 141 3.68 18.04 -5.23
C LYS A 141 4.75 18.37 -4.20
N LYS A 142 4.39 18.34 -2.90
CA LYS A 142 5.31 18.64 -1.80
C LYS A 142 6.54 17.75 -1.76
N ILE A 143 6.38 16.45 -2.08
CA ILE A 143 7.51 15.52 -2.13
C ILE A 143 8.41 15.83 -3.33
N LEU A 144 7.86 16.03 -4.52
CA LEU A 144 8.65 16.28 -5.73
C LEU A 144 9.27 17.68 -5.80
N GLU A 145 8.77 18.63 -5.01
CA GLU A 145 9.43 19.92 -4.75
C GLU A 145 10.79 19.74 -4.06
N GLN A 146 11.02 18.63 -3.37
CA GLN A 146 12.30 18.39 -2.68
C GLN A 146 13.31 17.79 -3.67
N ASN A 147 14.45 18.45 -3.84
CA ASN A 147 15.53 17.98 -4.72
C ASN A 147 16.04 16.58 -4.37
N ILE A 148 15.99 16.20 -3.09
CA ILE A 148 16.33 14.84 -2.63
C ILE A 148 15.35 13.74 -3.11
N CYS A 149 14.18 14.12 -3.63
CA CYS A 149 13.08 13.22 -3.99
C CYS A 149 12.71 13.24 -5.48
N ASN A 150 13.42 13.97 -6.34
CA ASN A 150 13.06 14.12 -7.75
C ASN A 150 14.11 13.57 -8.74
N GLY A 151 15.05 12.73 -8.27
CA GLY A 151 16.13 12.15 -9.08
C GLY A 151 15.64 11.20 -10.19
N GLU A 152 16.48 10.99 -11.22
CA GLU A 152 16.12 10.17 -12.40
C GLU A 152 15.89 8.70 -12.08
N ASN A 153 16.62 8.14 -11.10
CA ASN A 153 16.45 6.75 -10.65
C ASN A 153 15.46 6.59 -9.49
N GLN A 154 14.69 7.65 -9.18
CA GLN A 154 13.67 7.62 -8.14
C GLN A 154 12.27 7.54 -8.75
N TYR A 155 11.51 6.55 -8.30
CA TYR A 155 10.15 6.27 -8.73
C TYR A 155 9.20 6.47 -7.56
N TRP A 156 8.11 7.18 -7.80
CA TRP A 156 7.10 7.51 -6.81
C TRP A 156 5.72 7.13 -7.29
N GLU A 157 5.07 6.26 -6.53
CA GLU A 157 3.67 5.92 -6.70
C GLU A 157 2.86 6.43 -5.51
N PHE A 158 1.72 7.04 -5.79
CA PHE A 158 0.83 7.61 -4.79
C PHE A 158 -0.51 6.89 -4.89
N TYR A 159 -0.87 6.17 -3.84
CA TYR A 159 -2.07 5.34 -3.79
C TYR A 159 -3.12 6.00 -2.91
N LEU A 160 -4.27 6.34 -3.50
CA LEU A 160 -5.47 6.67 -2.76
C LEU A 160 -6.41 5.47 -2.76
N ILE A 161 -6.76 4.96 -1.58
CA ILE A 161 -7.49 3.70 -1.44
C ILE A 161 -8.80 3.92 -0.70
N GLY A 162 -9.89 3.40 -1.25
CA GLY A 162 -11.21 3.45 -0.63
C GLY A 162 -12.14 2.38 -1.17
N LYS A 163 -13.40 2.36 -0.72
CA LYS A 163 -14.39 1.40 -1.24
C LYS A 163 -14.92 1.82 -2.62
N ASN A 164 -15.11 3.12 -2.82
CA ASN A 164 -15.61 3.68 -4.07
C ASN A 164 -15.18 5.14 -4.23
N TYR A 165 -15.35 5.70 -5.43
CA TYR A 165 -14.99 7.07 -5.76
C TYR A 165 -16.05 7.75 -6.62
N ASP A 166 -16.02 9.09 -6.67
CA ASP A 166 -16.96 9.90 -7.43
C ASP A 166 -16.69 9.90 -8.95
N LYS A 167 -17.56 10.61 -9.69
CA LYS A 167 -17.43 10.73 -11.15
C LYS A 167 -16.16 11.47 -11.57
N GLY A 168 -15.71 12.45 -10.78
CA GLY A 168 -14.51 13.25 -11.07
C GLY A 168 -13.25 12.39 -11.09
N ILE A 169 -13.07 11.55 -10.06
CA ILE A 169 -12.00 10.56 -10.02
C ILE A 169 -12.09 9.58 -11.20
N ASN A 170 -13.30 9.13 -11.55
CA ASN A 170 -13.45 8.26 -12.72
C ASN A 170 -12.99 8.95 -14.02
N GLU A 171 -13.31 10.23 -14.21
CA GLU A 171 -12.88 11.01 -15.37
C GLU A 171 -11.34 11.14 -15.42
N LEU A 172 -10.69 11.40 -14.28
CA LEU A 172 -9.23 11.39 -14.18
C LEU A 172 -8.62 10.06 -14.64
N ILE A 173 -9.17 8.92 -14.18
CA ILE A 173 -8.74 7.59 -14.60
C ILE A 173 -8.95 7.35 -16.10
N GLN A 174 -10.09 7.80 -16.66
CA GLN A 174 -10.32 7.68 -18.10
C GLN A 174 -9.31 8.50 -18.91
N ASN A 175 -8.92 9.68 -18.43
CA ASN A 175 -7.96 10.54 -19.11
C ASN A 175 -6.55 9.93 -19.13
N ALA A 176 -6.17 9.18 -18.10
CA ALA A 176 -4.87 8.51 -18.02
C ALA A 176 -4.81 7.15 -18.77
N LYS A 177 -5.90 6.70 -19.41
CA LYS A 177 -5.99 5.36 -20.05
C LYS A 177 -4.88 5.05 -21.05
N GLN A 178 -4.35 6.07 -21.73
CA GLN A 178 -3.30 5.94 -22.74
C GLN A 178 -1.99 5.37 -22.18
N HIS A 179 -1.78 5.45 -20.86
CA HIS A 179 -0.63 4.89 -20.18
C HIS A 179 -0.77 3.39 -19.87
N GLY A 180 -1.90 2.75 -20.22
CA GLY A 180 -2.05 1.29 -20.20
C GLY A 180 -2.32 0.65 -18.84
N GLU A 181 -2.55 1.44 -17.78
CA GLU A 181 -2.76 0.94 -16.41
C GLU A 181 -4.09 1.39 -15.79
N LYS A 182 -5.10 1.58 -16.66
CA LYS A 182 -6.45 1.97 -16.24
C LYS A 182 -7.08 0.95 -15.28
N ASP A 183 -6.82 -0.33 -15.50
CA ASP A 183 -7.29 -1.45 -14.67
C ASP A 183 -6.77 -1.39 -13.23
N LYS A 184 -5.63 -0.73 -13.02
CA LYS A 184 -5.06 -0.46 -11.69
C LYS A 184 -5.53 0.86 -11.09
N GLY A 185 -6.39 1.60 -11.80
CA GLY A 185 -6.88 2.91 -11.37
C GLY A 185 -5.87 4.04 -11.57
N LEU A 186 -4.95 3.92 -12.54
CA LEU A 186 -4.03 5.01 -12.86
C LEU A 186 -4.82 6.27 -13.27
N SER A 187 -4.51 7.39 -12.64
CA SER A 187 -5.21 8.67 -12.80
C SER A 187 -4.27 9.82 -13.21
N PHE A 188 -2.97 9.66 -12.98
CA PHE A 188 -1.96 10.66 -13.31
C PHE A 188 -0.62 9.97 -13.56
N SER A 189 0.11 10.36 -14.60
CA SER A 189 1.46 9.88 -14.88
C SER A 189 2.29 10.98 -15.53
N ILE A 190 3.49 11.24 -14.99
CA ILE A 190 4.47 12.20 -15.54
C ILE A 190 5.89 11.61 -15.46
N ASN A 191 6.86 12.36 -15.98
CA ASN A 191 8.29 12.01 -15.94
C ASN A 191 8.54 10.61 -16.50
N ASP A 192 7.96 10.33 -17.67
CA ASP A 192 8.06 9.04 -18.36
C ASP A 192 7.64 7.84 -17.49
N GLY A 193 6.65 8.05 -16.62
CA GLY A 193 6.11 7.02 -15.75
C GLY A 193 6.85 6.87 -14.41
N ARG A 194 7.84 7.71 -14.11
CA ARG A 194 8.50 7.71 -12.79
C ARG A 194 7.61 8.19 -11.67
N VAL A 195 6.61 9.00 -11.96
CA VAL A 195 5.67 9.53 -10.97
C VAL A 195 4.25 9.18 -11.40
N LYS A 196 3.51 8.51 -10.52
CA LYS A 196 2.13 8.06 -10.80
C LYS A 196 1.21 8.26 -9.60
N ILE A 197 -0.05 8.60 -9.87
CA ILE A 197 -1.13 8.55 -8.88
C ILE A 197 -2.14 7.48 -9.31
N TYR A 198 -2.46 6.57 -8.40
CA TYR A 198 -3.50 5.56 -8.58
C TYR A 198 -4.61 5.77 -7.56
N VAL A 199 -5.85 5.69 -8.02
CA VAL A 199 -7.01 5.61 -7.13
C VAL A 199 -7.59 4.21 -7.22
N ARG A 200 -7.50 3.46 -6.12
CA ARG A 200 -7.73 2.02 -6.09
C ARG A 200 -8.92 1.68 -5.21
N LYS A 201 -9.77 0.77 -5.67
CA LYS A 201 -10.82 0.22 -4.79
C LYS A 201 -10.27 -0.93 -3.98
N TRP A 202 -10.77 -1.08 -2.76
CA TRP A 202 -10.52 -2.28 -1.96
C TRP A 202 -10.88 -3.58 -2.68
N SER A 203 -11.93 -3.57 -3.52
CA SER A 203 -12.28 -4.73 -4.36
C SER A 203 -11.17 -5.10 -5.35
N ASP A 204 -10.51 -4.11 -5.95
CA ASP A 204 -9.47 -4.35 -6.96
C ASP A 204 -8.25 -4.99 -6.30
N ILE A 205 -7.91 -4.52 -5.10
CA ILE A 205 -6.82 -5.08 -4.30
C ILE A 205 -7.17 -6.49 -3.79
N LEU A 206 -8.28 -6.63 -3.05
CA LEU A 206 -8.58 -7.83 -2.27
C LEU A 206 -9.22 -8.96 -3.10
N GLU A 207 -10.07 -8.64 -4.08
CA GLU A 207 -10.76 -9.65 -4.88
C GLU A 207 -10.03 -9.96 -6.18
N VAL A 208 -9.55 -8.94 -6.88
CA VAL A 208 -8.97 -9.13 -8.21
C VAL A 208 -7.50 -9.53 -8.09
N GLU A 209 -6.66 -8.64 -7.54
CA GLU A 209 -5.21 -8.88 -7.48
C GLU A 209 -4.84 -9.99 -6.52
N TRP A 210 -5.24 -9.85 -5.26
CA TRP A 210 -4.90 -10.83 -4.24
C TRP A 210 -5.84 -12.02 -4.25
N GLY A 211 -7.15 -11.81 -4.45
CA GLY A 211 -8.13 -12.90 -4.44
C GLY A 211 -7.81 -14.00 -5.46
N THR A 212 -7.38 -13.65 -6.68
CA THR A 212 -6.99 -14.63 -7.70
C THR A 212 -5.72 -15.40 -7.30
N LYS A 213 -4.67 -14.69 -6.87
CA LYS A 213 -3.40 -15.29 -6.42
C LYS A 213 -3.62 -16.22 -5.23
N MET A 214 -4.42 -15.77 -4.29
CA MET A 214 -4.67 -16.46 -3.03
C MET A 214 -5.60 -17.66 -3.18
N LYS A 215 -6.64 -17.56 -4.02
CA LYS A 215 -7.49 -18.71 -4.35
C LYS A 215 -6.66 -19.88 -4.87
N TYR A 216 -5.72 -19.60 -5.78
CA TYR A 216 -4.80 -20.61 -6.30
C TYR A 216 -3.97 -21.27 -5.19
N LEU A 217 -3.41 -20.50 -4.25
CA LEU A 217 -2.62 -21.04 -3.14
C LEU A 217 -3.48 -21.86 -2.16
N LYS A 218 -4.68 -21.38 -1.82
CA LYS A 218 -5.61 -22.06 -0.91
C LYS A 218 -6.02 -23.43 -1.44
N GLU A 219 -6.34 -23.52 -2.73
CA GLU A 219 -6.69 -24.79 -3.40
C GLU A 219 -5.50 -25.77 -3.42
N ARG A 220 -4.29 -25.27 -3.69
CA ARG A 220 -3.07 -26.09 -3.75
C ARG A 220 -2.63 -26.61 -2.38
N LEU A 221 -2.75 -25.79 -1.34
CA LEU A 221 -2.34 -26.13 0.02
C LEU A 221 -3.45 -26.83 0.82
N GLN A 222 -4.67 -26.92 0.26
CA GLN A 222 -5.86 -27.47 0.93
C GLN A 222 -6.13 -26.83 2.30
N ILE A 223 -5.84 -25.53 2.40
CA ILE A 223 -6.04 -24.76 3.63
C ILE A 223 -7.54 -24.54 3.83
N GLN A 224 -8.05 -24.99 4.98
CA GLN A 224 -9.44 -24.76 5.38
C GLN A 224 -9.58 -23.35 5.95
N ALA A 225 -10.68 -22.68 5.62
CA ALA A 225 -10.98 -21.37 6.18
C ALA A 225 -11.30 -21.50 7.68
N LYS A 226 -10.65 -20.70 8.53
CA LYS A 226 -11.13 -20.45 9.89
C LYS A 226 -12.32 -19.48 9.76
N LYS A 227 -13.53 -19.95 10.07
CA LYS A 227 -14.71 -19.09 10.16
C LYS A 227 -14.98 -18.80 11.62
N GLU A 228 -14.75 -17.56 12.03
CA GLU A 228 -15.16 -17.06 13.33
C GLU A 228 -15.94 -15.76 13.12
N LYS A 229 -17.06 -15.60 13.85
CA LYS A 229 -17.77 -14.33 13.91
C LYS A 229 -17.03 -13.47 14.92
N ALA A 230 -16.39 -12.41 14.45
CA ALA A 230 -15.63 -11.48 15.25
C ALA A 230 -16.00 -10.04 14.89
N THR A 231 -15.99 -9.16 15.88
CA THR A 231 -16.17 -7.72 15.72
C THR A 231 -14.97 -7.08 15.04
N SER A 232 -15.09 -5.84 14.56
CA SER A 232 -13.96 -5.13 13.95
C SER A 232 -12.73 -5.02 14.86
N GLN A 233 -12.96 -4.88 16.17
CA GLN A 233 -11.90 -4.77 17.15
C GLN A 233 -11.18 -6.12 17.35
N GLU A 234 -11.93 -7.21 17.52
CA GLU A 234 -11.37 -8.56 17.66
C GLU A 234 -10.56 -8.96 16.42
N ILE A 235 -11.09 -8.69 15.22
CA ILE A 235 -10.39 -8.93 13.95
C ILE A 235 -9.08 -8.13 13.90
N THR A 236 -9.10 -6.87 14.29
CA THR A 236 -7.91 -6.01 14.31
C THR A 236 -6.85 -6.58 15.25
N GLU A 237 -7.23 -6.96 16.47
CA GLU A 237 -6.32 -7.53 17.48
C GLU A 237 -5.73 -8.88 17.06
N GLU A 238 -6.46 -9.68 16.29
CA GLU A 238 -5.97 -10.96 15.76
C GLU A 238 -4.94 -10.78 14.64
N LEU A 239 -5.07 -9.73 13.83
CA LEU A 239 -4.20 -9.49 12.67
C LEU A 239 -2.90 -8.74 12.98
N ILE A 240 -2.74 -8.24 14.21
CA ILE A 240 -1.55 -7.47 14.66
C ILE A 240 -0.59 -8.36 15.50
N LYS A 241 -0.91 -9.64 15.71
CA LYS A 241 -0.10 -10.61 16.48
C LYS A 241 0.91 -11.35 15.62
#